data_AF-A0A6N7F0U2-F1
#
_entry.id   AF-A0A6N7F0U2-F1
#
_cell.length_a   1.000
_cell.length_b   1.000
_cell.length_c   1.000
_cell.angle_alpha   90.00
_cell.angle_beta   90.00
_cell.angle_gamma   90.00
#
_symmetry.space_group_name_H-M   'P 1'
#
loop_
_entity.id
_entity.type
_entity.pdbx_description
1 polymer ?
#
loop_
_entity_poly.entity_id
_entity_poly.type
_entity_poly.pdbx_seq_one_letter_code
_entity_poly.pdbx_strand_id
1 'polypeptide(L)'
;MKKYYIVAMLALVTGTQAIERVSVDSLGTEGDSQSYSSSISTDGRYVAFSSNSTNLVAGDTNGRDDVFVHDTQTGVTTRVSVDSSGTEGD
;
A
#
# COMPACT_ATOMS: atom_id res chain seq x y z
N MET A 1 20.43 -19.38 43.34
CA MET A 1 19.08 -18.81 43.50
C MET A 1 18.57 -18.43 42.11
N LYS A 2 17.63 -19.20 41.53
CA LYS A 2 17.05 -18.90 40.21
C LYS A 2 15.84 -17.97 40.43
N LYS A 3 15.84 -16.78 39.84
CA LYS A 3 14.68 -15.89 39.83
C LYS A 3 13.72 -16.35 38.74
N TYR A 4 12.51 -16.74 39.10
CA TYR A 4 11.42 -16.98 38.16
C TYR A 4 10.65 -15.68 38.00
N TYR A 5 10.64 -15.11 36.80
CA TYR A 5 9.72 -14.03 36.44
C TYR A 5 8.48 -14.68 35.83
N ILE A 6 7.33 -14.49 36.47
CA ILE A 6 6.03 -14.82 35.88
C ILE A 6 5.74 -13.72 34.86
N VAL A 7 5.99 -13.98 33.58
CA VAL A 7 5.41 -13.16 32.52
C VAL A 7 3.98 -13.65 32.35
N ALA A 8 3.02 -12.91 32.89
CA ALA A 8 1.63 -13.09 32.53
C ALA A 8 1.44 -12.56 31.11
N MET A 9 1.38 -13.44 30.11
CA MET A 9 0.79 -13.09 28.82
C MET A 9 -0.73 -13.08 29.00
N LEU A 10 -1.30 -11.91 29.24
CA LEU A 10 -2.71 -11.68 28.95
C LEU A 10 -2.76 -11.13 27.52
N ALA A 11 -3.30 -11.94 26.61
CA ALA A 11 -3.46 -11.57 25.21
C ALA A 11 -4.23 -10.25 25.10
N LEU A 12 -3.56 -9.21 24.65
CA LEU A 12 -4.23 -8.07 24.06
C LEU A 12 -4.77 -8.56 22.72
N VAL A 13 -6.10 -8.64 22.58
CA VAL A 13 -6.69 -8.43 21.25
C VAL A 13 -6.46 -6.96 20.92
N THR A 14 -5.23 -6.59 20.58
CA THR A 14 -4.89 -5.27 20.03
C THR A 14 -4.90 -5.39 18.52
N GLY A 15 -6.09 -5.60 17.97
CA GLY A 15 -6.36 -5.01 16.67
C GLY A 15 -6.59 -3.54 16.93
N THR A 16 -5.53 -2.72 17.07
CA THR A 16 -5.74 -1.29 16.83
C THR A 16 -6.31 -1.20 15.42
N GLN A 17 -7.51 -0.64 15.27
CA GLN A 17 -8.00 -0.19 13.98
C GLN A 17 -7.10 0.96 13.53
N ALA A 18 -5.91 0.61 13.04
CA ALA A 18 -4.97 1.54 12.47
C ALA A 18 -5.55 1.97 11.13
N ILE A 19 -5.65 3.28 10.94
CA ILE A 19 -5.88 3.82 9.61
C ILE A 19 -4.58 3.66 8.83
N GLU A 20 -4.66 2.97 7.70
CA GLU A 20 -3.57 2.80 6.77
C GLU A 20 -3.74 3.73 5.58
N ARG A 21 -2.68 4.46 5.22
CA ARG A 21 -2.62 5.17 3.94
C ARG A 21 -2.12 4.19 2.89
N VAL A 22 -2.94 3.98 1.87
CA VAL A 22 -2.65 3.04 0.75
C VAL A 22 -1.96 3.70 -0.43
N SER A 23 -2.03 5.03 -0.53
CA SER A 23 -1.34 5.83 -1.55
C SER A 23 0.13 6.03 -1.14
N VAL A 24 0.84 4.92 -1.06
CA VAL A 24 2.25 4.84 -0.68
C VAL A 24 3.02 3.96 -1.67
N ASP A 25 4.33 4.17 -1.79
CA ASP A 25 5.22 3.23 -2.49
C ASP A 25 5.41 1.92 -1.68
N SER A 26 6.19 0.98 -2.22
CA SER A 26 6.46 -0.30 -1.54
C SER A 26 7.37 -0.20 -0.30
N LEU A 27 7.83 1.00 0.05
CA LEU A 27 8.59 1.33 1.26
C LEU A 27 7.77 2.14 2.26
N GLY A 28 6.50 2.44 1.95
CA GLY A 28 5.61 3.25 2.78
C GLY A 28 5.78 4.77 2.61
N THR A 29 6.54 5.23 1.61
CA THR A 29 6.66 6.65 1.27
C THR A 29 5.35 7.13 0.66
N GLU A 30 4.81 8.25 1.16
CA GLU A 30 3.58 8.83 0.63
C GLU A 30 3.73 9.28 -0.83
N GLY A 31 2.68 9.09 -1.62
CA GLY A 31 2.56 9.69 -2.95
C GLY A 31 2.76 11.22 -2.88
N ASP A 32 3.49 11.76 -3.84
CA ASP A 32 3.84 13.18 -3.93
C ASP A 32 2.73 14.06 -4.54
N SER A 33 1.60 13.45 -4.92
CA SER A 33 0.48 14.15 -5.53
C SER A 33 -0.88 13.52 -5.15
N GLN A 34 -1.94 13.88 -5.86
CA GLN A 34 -3.31 13.50 -5.54
C GLN A 34 -3.61 12.03 -5.89
N SER A 35 -4.50 11.41 -5.11
CA SER A 35 -5.09 10.10 -5.39
C SER A 35 -6.61 10.19 -5.35
N TYR A 36 -7.28 9.40 -6.17
CA TYR A 36 -8.74 9.41 -6.31
C TYR A 36 -9.28 8.06 -6.83
N SER A 37 -10.61 7.93 -6.93
CA SER A 37 -11.30 6.75 -7.49
C SER A 37 -10.86 5.40 -6.90
N SER A 38 -10.82 5.27 -5.56
CA SER A 38 -10.38 4.03 -4.92
C SER A 38 -11.45 2.93 -4.90
N SER A 39 -10.99 1.67 -4.88
CA SER A 39 -11.80 0.46 -4.70
C SER A 39 -11.03 -0.56 -3.86
N ILE A 40 -11.74 -1.39 -3.10
CA ILE A 40 -11.16 -2.36 -2.16
C ILE A 40 -11.75 -3.75 -2.39
N SER A 41 -10.90 -4.78 -2.37
CA SER A 41 -11.34 -6.18 -2.42
C SER A 41 -12.17 -6.56 -1.19
N THR A 42 -13.01 -7.58 -1.31
CA THR A 42 -13.92 -8.01 -0.22
C THR A 42 -13.19 -8.37 1.07
N ASP A 43 -11.97 -8.89 0.97
CA ASP A 43 -11.11 -9.27 2.09
C ASP A 43 -10.22 -8.11 2.59
N GLY A 44 -10.30 -6.94 1.97
CA GLY A 44 -9.49 -5.76 2.32
C GLY A 44 -8.02 -5.85 1.91
N ARG A 45 -7.61 -6.91 1.21
CA ARG A 45 -6.20 -7.13 0.87
C ARG A 45 -5.70 -6.21 -0.24
N TYR A 46 -6.49 -6.04 -1.30
CA TYR A 46 -6.08 -5.27 -2.47
C TYR A 46 -6.87 -3.97 -2.52
N VAL A 47 -6.14 -2.86 -2.59
CA VAL A 47 -6.73 -1.53 -2.76
C VAL A 47 -6.24 -0.94 -4.08
N ALA A 48 -7.17 -0.78 -5.01
CA ALA A 48 -6.92 -0.13 -6.29
C ALA A 48 -7.24 1.36 -6.19
N PHE A 49 -6.43 2.23 -6.78
CA PHE A 49 -6.66 3.67 -6.81
C PHE A 49 -5.97 4.32 -8.02
N SER A 50 -6.47 5.46 -8.45
CA SER A 50 -5.82 6.30 -9.46
C SER A 50 -4.97 7.37 -8.80
N SER A 51 -3.83 7.72 -9.38
CA SER A 51 -2.98 8.80 -8.89
C SER A 51 -2.17 9.46 -9.99
N ASN A 52 -1.86 10.75 -9.81
CA ASN A 52 -0.87 11.53 -10.57
C ASN A 52 0.47 11.66 -9.82
N SER A 53 0.73 10.79 -8.84
CA SER A 53 1.98 10.80 -8.09
C SER A 53 3.07 10.10 -8.88
N THR A 54 4.26 10.68 -8.95
CA THR A 54 5.38 10.15 -9.77
C THR A 54 6.29 9.19 -8.99
N ASN A 55 6.04 9.02 -7.70
CA ASN A 55 6.93 8.33 -6.78
C ASN A 55 6.36 7.04 -6.18
N LEU A 56 5.18 6.57 -6.61
CA LEU A 56 4.56 5.35 -6.08
C LEU A 56 5.22 4.07 -6.61
N VAL A 57 5.75 4.12 -7.83
CA VAL A 57 6.51 3.04 -8.48
C VAL A 57 7.68 3.64 -9.25
N ALA A 58 8.85 2.98 -9.19
CA ALA A 58 10.00 3.42 -9.96
C ALA A 58 9.72 3.32 -11.48
N GLY A 59 10.08 4.37 -12.23
CA GLY A 59 9.85 4.41 -13.68
C GLY A 59 8.44 4.88 -14.07
N ASP A 60 7.71 5.49 -13.15
CA ASP A 60 6.57 6.35 -13.48
C ASP A 60 7.10 7.74 -13.87
N THR A 61 7.02 8.08 -15.16
CA THR A 61 7.72 9.25 -15.71
C THR A 61 6.92 10.06 -16.72
N ASN A 62 5.75 9.58 -17.13
CA ASN A 62 4.92 10.21 -18.16
C ASN A 62 4.13 11.44 -17.64
N GLY A 63 4.05 11.64 -16.32
CA GLY A 63 3.25 12.70 -15.71
C GLY A 63 1.74 12.56 -15.99
N ARG A 64 1.27 11.32 -16.20
CA ARG A 64 -0.13 10.99 -16.41
C ARG A 64 -0.73 10.33 -15.18
N ASP A 65 -2.05 10.25 -15.22
CA ASP A 65 -2.82 9.55 -14.22
C ASP A 65 -2.69 8.04 -14.45
N ASP A 66 -2.16 7.32 -13.47
CA ASP A 66 -1.99 5.87 -13.51
C ASP A 66 -2.90 5.17 -12.48
N VAL A 67 -3.16 3.88 -12.71
CA VAL A 67 -3.88 3.01 -11.78
C VAL A 67 -2.88 2.15 -11.04
N PHE A 68 -2.95 2.19 -9.71
CA PHE A 68 -2.10 1.43 -8.80
C PHE A 68 -2.93 0.44 -7.99
N VAL A 69 -2.30 -0.65 -7.57
CA VAL A 69 -2.81 -1.60 -6.58
C VAL A 69 -1.83 -1.70 -5.43
N HIS A 70 -2.31 -1.49 -4.21
CA HIS A 70 -1.59 -1.74 -2.97
C HIS A 70 -2.08 -3.04 -2.33
N ASP A 71 -1.16 -3.97 -2.03
CA ASP A 71 -1.42 -5.18 -1.26
C ASP A 71 -1.12 -4.93 0.22
N THR A 72 -2.17 -4.75 1.02
CA THR A 72 -2.08 -4.39 2.46
C THR A 72 -1.42 -5.46 3.33
N GLN A 73 -1.27 -6.69 2.82
CA GLN A 73 -0.56 -7.75 3.55
C GLN A 73 0.96 -7.69 3.31
N THR A 74 1.39 -7.29 2.13
CA THR A 74 2.80 -7.29 1.74
C THR A 74 3.41 -5.88 1.73
N GLY A 75 2.58 -4.84 1.72
CA GLY A 75 2.99 -3.45 1.55
C GLY A 75 3.40 -3.09 0.13
N VAL A 76 3.22 -4.01 -0.84
CA VAL A 76 3.67 -3.80 -2.23
C VAL A 76 2.66 -2.96 -3.01
N THR A 77 3.18 -1.92 -3.66
CA THR A 77 2.43 -1.08 -4.61
C THR A 77 2.90 -1.36 -6.03
N THR A 78 1.94 -1.64 -6.94
CA THR A 78 2.19 -1.96 -8.34
C THR A 78 1.34 -1.07 -9.25
N ARG A 79 1.93 -0.54 -10.34
CA ARG A 79 1.18 0.11 -11.42
C ARG A 79 0.57 -0.96 -12.33
N VAL A 80 -0.74 -0.88 -12.56
CA VAL A 80 -1.50 -1.85 -13.36
C VAL A 80 -2.05 -1.27 -14.67
N SER A 81 -1.94 0.05 -14.87
CA SER A 81 -2.26 0.76 -16.12
C SER A 81 -1.11 0.66 -17.15
N VAL A 82 -0.62 -0.55 -17.41
CA VAL A 82 0.48 -0.79 -18.35
C VAL A 82 0.07 -1.68 -19.51
N ASP A 83 0.80 -1.61 -20.62
CA ASP A 83 0.65 -2.55 -21.72
C ASP A 83 1.16 -3.96 -21.37
N SER A 84 1.07 -4.91 -22.30
CA SER A 84 1.54 -6.29 -22.09
C SER A 84 3.06 -6.42 -21.86
N SER A 85 3.82 -5.36 -22.12
CA SER A 85 5.27 -5.28 -21.93
C SER A 85 5.64 -4.53 -20.63
N GLY A 86 4.65 -4.05 -19.87
CA GLY A 86 4.86 -3.25 -18.66
C GLY A 86 5.13 -1.77 -18.92
N THR A 87 4.90 -1.27 -20.13
CA THR A 87 5.10 0.14 -20.50
C THR A 87 3.88 0.98 -20.12
N GLU A 88 4.13 2.17 -19.58
CA GLU A 88 3.12 3.15 -19.21
C GLU A 88 2.40 3.75 -20.43
N GLY A 89 1.17 4.23 -20.25
CA GLY A 89 0.43 4.97 -21.29
C GLY A 89 0.82 6.45 -21.36
N ASP A 90 0.44 7.16 -22.43
CA ASP A 90 0.70 8.60 -22.64
C ASP A 90 -0.56 9.48 -22.64
#